data_AF-A0A830BMY6-F1
#
_entry.id   AF-A0A830BMY6-F1
#
_cell.length_a   1.000
_cell.length_b   1.000
_cell.length_c   1.000
_cell.angle_alpha   90.00
_cell.angle_beta   90.00
_cell.angle_gamma   90.00
#
_symmetry.space_group_name_H-M   'P 1'
#
loop_
_entity.id
_entity.type
_entity.pdbx_description
1 polymer ?
#
loop_
_entity_poly.entity_id
_entity_poly.type
_entity_poly.pdbx_seq_one_letter_code
_entity_poly.pdbx_strand_id
1 'polypeptide(L)'
;MKSVDTWGIKDKIISITVDDLCDDDGAFMSVADKIPPTLDGKLFRVRCASRALGSCVTAGSLAVWEHIINIRNGFQKPADHRDSYILLCEKHGLKPRYGMFVSGYSWDSTRETLRRCLPYKDVLNEFIGTHWPDEEIIAERDWEIVSVFSRFLDVFYEAVDCVSANYYPSSSGILLHLVNIAKLFSEYRGSVVLGEKIAVMEEKFLKHYEKIPDLYCLAAIMDPRIKLSGCECLMESFYQCTDSKKISFEQERMKISDLLREMYNLYASMYRHTQQSKKSSSCSGTGGFAWSLISRKKQKTGDLDFDELAFYLKSPHTFEDIEGFDILMWWCNQESVYPVLASMARDLFTTPVSTLAPDCAFDINPERKIRDKSYHLILDKTMRMYACLKDWFNVERRTQGKRDPYYEDEWWCDFEEERLSDFED
;
A
#
# COMPACT_ATOMS: atom_id res chain seq x y z
N MET A 1 -15.35 -15.24 12.27
CA MET A 1 -15.50 -15.94 13.57
C MET A 1 -15.10 -17.40 13.53
N LYS A 2 -15.79 -18.30 12.81
CA LYS A 2 -15.46 -19.75 12.80
C LYS A 2 -13.96 -20.06 12.64
N SER A 3 -13.25 -19.37 11.74
CA SER A 3 -11.79 -19.56 11.59
C SER A 3 -11.01 -19.12 12.83
N VAL A 4 -11.29 -17.93 13.37
CA VAL A 4 -10.65 -17.39 14.59
C VAL A 4 -10.84 -18.33 15.79
N ASP A 5 -12.05 -18.90 15.93
CA ASP A 5 -12.36 -19.92 16.94
C ASP A 5 -11.55 -21.20 16.72
N THR A 6 -11.52 -21.70 15.48
CA THR A 6 -10.85 -22.96 15.12
C THR A 6 -9.35 -22.90 15.41
N TRP A 7 -8.71 -21.76 15.18
CA TRP A 7 -7.28 -21.56 15.40
C TRP A 7 -6.91 -21.09 16.81
N GLY A 8 -7.89 -20.74 17.64
CA GLY A 8 -7.64 -20.30 19.03
C GLY A 8 -6.82 -19.00 19.11
N ILE A 9 -7.10 -18.03 18.23
CA ILE A 9 -6.33 -16.78 18.10
C ILE A 9 -7.11 -15.53 18.51
N LYS A 10 -8.22 -15.68 19.23
CA LYS A 10 -9.10 -14.55 19.62
C LYS A 10 -8.39 -13.43 20.36
N ASP A 11 -7.49 -13.81 21.25
CA ASP A 11 -6.69 -12.93 22.12
C ASP A 11 -5.40 -12.43 21.45
N LYS A 12 -5.18 -12.79 20.18
CA LYS A 12 -3.95 -12.48 19.42
C LYS A 12 -4.20 -11.56 18.22
N ILE A 13 -5.38 -10.95 18.14
CA ILE A 13 -5.76 -10.06 17.03
C ILE A 13 -5.68 -8.62 17.51
N ILE A 14 -4.81 -7.84 16.88
CA ILE A 14 -4.59 -6.42 17.20
C ILE A 14 -5.36 -5.52 16.24
N SER A 15 -5.49 -5.94 14.99
CA SER A 15 -6.13 -5.17 13.92
C SER A 15 -6.77 -6.09 12.89
N ILE A 16 -7.79 -5.58 12.21
CA ILE A 16 -8.50 -6.23 11.12
C ILE A 16 -8.61 -5.24 9.97
N THR A 17 -8.10 -5.64 8.81
CA THR A 17 -8.18 -4.85 7.58
C THR A 17 -9.40 -5.27 6.78
N VAL A 18 -10.23 -4.30 6.41
CA VAL A 18 -11.49 -4.51 5.71
C VAL A 18 -11.56 -3.66 4.44
N ASP A 19 -12.27 -4.15 3.43
CA ASP A 19 -12.58 -3.36 2.23
C ASP A 19 -13.63 -2.29 2.57
N ASP A 20 -13.52 -1.12 1.94
CA ASP A 20 -14.40 0.04 2.12
C ASP A 20 -15.83 -0.22 1.61
N LEU A 21 -16.09 -1.35 0.95
CA LEU A 21 -17.44 -1.78 0.59
C LEU A 21 -18.27 -2.24 1.82
N CYS A 22 -17.65 -2.30 3.00
CA CYS A 22 -18.33 -2.52 4.27
C CYS A 22 -18.27 -1.25 5.14
N ASP A 23 -18.96 -0.20 4.71
CA ASP A 23 -19.27 1.00 5.52
C ASP A 23 -20.32 0.70 6.61
N ASP A 24 -20.74 -0.56 6.77
CA ASP A 24 -21.64 -0.98 7.85
C ASP A 24 -20.88 -1.09 9.18
N ASP A 25 -20.88 0.03 9.92
CA ASP A 25 -20.37 0.09 11.29
C ASP A 25 -21.01 -1.00 12.18
N GLY A 26 -22.27 -1.38 11.94
CA GLY A 26 -22.96 -2.42 12.69
C GLY A 26 -22.34 -3.81 12.50
N ALA A 27 -21.96 -4.15 11.27
CA ALA A 27 -21.27 -5.40 10.98
C ALA A 27 -19.91 -5.47 11.69
N PHE A 28 -19.14 -4.37 11.68
CA PHE A 28 -17.86 -4.32 12.36
C PHE A 28 -17.98 -4.37 13.89
N MET A 29 -18.97 -3.68 14.47
CA MET A 29 -19.25 -3.74 15.91
C MET A 29 -19.55 -5.16 16.37
N SER A 30 -20.29 -5.94 15.56
CA SER A 30 -20.58 -7.36 15.87
C SER A 30 -19.33 -8.26 15.90
N VAL A 31 -18.25 -7.85 15.23
CA VAL A 31 -16.95 -8.53 15.26
C VAL A 31 -16.16 -8.09 16.50
N ALA A 32 -16.15 -6.79 16.81
CA ALA A 32 -15.51 -6.24 18.00
C ALA A 32 -16.10 -6.82 19.30
N ASP A 33 -17.40 -7.09 19.35
CA ASP A 33 -18.05 -7.76 20.49
C ASP A 33 -17.52 -9.17 20.75
N LYS A 34 -17.05 -9.86 19.71
CA LYS A 34 -16.59 -11.26 19.78
C LYS A 34 -15.07 -11.40 19.86
N ILE A 35 -14.36 -10.35 19.48
CA ILE A 35 -12.90 -10.24 19.47
C ILE A 35 -12.60 -8.94 20.22
N PRO A 36 -12.51 -8.99 21.57
CA PRO A 36 -12.32 -7.79 22.37
C PRO A 36 -11.00 -7.12 21.97
N PRO A 37 -11.05 -5.89 21.44
CA PRO A 37 -9.87 -5.27 20.87
C PRO A 37 -8.96 -4.71 21.96
N THR A 38 -7.65 -4.70 21.68
CA THR A 38 -6.68 -3.94 22.49
C THR A 38 -6.84 -2.43 22.26
N LEU A 39 -6.41 -1.61 23.22
CA LEU A 39 -6.43 -0.13 23.14
C LEU A 39 -7.83 0.44 22.84
N ASP A 40 -8.86 -0.11 23.48
CA ASP A 40 -10.26 0.30 23.30
C ASP A 40 -10.73 0.31 21.84
N GLY A 41 -10.12 -0.50 20.97
CA GLY A 41 -10.48 -0.56 19.55
C GLY A 41 -9.85 0.51 18.66
N LYS A 42 -9.02 1.43 19.20
CA LYS A 42 -8.44 2.56 18.45
C LYS A 42 -7.68 2.16 17.19
N LEU A 43 -7.03 0.99 17.19
CA LEU A 43 -6.27 0.45 16.04
C LEU A 43 -6.94 -0.77 15.39
N PHE A 44 -8.14 -1.13 15.83
CA PHE A 44 -8.74 -2.42 15.50
C PHE A 44 -9.29 -2.48 14.07
N ARG A 45 -9.79 -1.36 13.54
CA ARG A 45 -10.29 -1.26 12.15
C ARG A 45 -9.26 -0.57 11.27
N VAL A 46 -8.83 -1.26 10.22
CA VAL A 46 -7.99 -0.70 9.17
C VAL A 46 -8.74 -0.76 7.85
N ARG A 47 -8.81 0.36 7.13
CA ARG A 47 -9.38 0.39 5.79
C ARG A 47 -8.34 -0.05 4.77
N CYS A 48 -8.79 -0.76 3.74
CA CYS A 48 -7.93 -1.21 2.66
C CYS A 48 -7.39 -0.03 1.84
N ALA A 49 -6.11 0.29 2.01
CA ALA A 49 -5.46 1.40 1.36
C ALA A 49 -5.41 1.25 -0.16
N SER A 50 -5.13 0.05 -0.69
CA SER A 50 -5.12 -0.16 -2.14
C SER A 50 -6.49 0.08 -2.78
N ARG A 51 -7.58 -0.24 -2.08
CA ARG A 51 -8.96 0.04 -2.53
C ARG A 51 -9.27 1.52 -2.48
N ALA A 52 -8.95 2.20 -1.39
CA ALA A 52 -9.12 3.64 -1.25
C ALA A 52 -8.37 4.39 -2.37
N LEU A 53 -7.08 4.08 -2.56
CA LEU A 53 -6.25 4.67 -3.61
C LEU A 53 -6.75 4.31 -5.02
N GLY A 54 -7.12 3.05 -5.27
CA GLY A 54 -7.69 2.62 -6.56
C GLY A 54 -9.01 3.31 -6.89
N SER A 55 -9.83 3.64 -5.89
CA SER A 55 -11.06 4.42 -6.08
C SER A 55 -10.78 5.86 -6.54
N CYS A 56 -9.70 6.47 -6.04
CA CYS A 56 -9.24 7.80 -6.47
C CYS A 56 -8.80 7.77 -7.93
N VAL A 57 -8.00 6.76 -8.30
CA VAL A 57 -7.55 6.56 -9.69
C VAL A 57 -8.73 6.32 -10.63
N THR A 58 -9.72 5.55 -10.20
CA THR A 58 -10.94 5.29 -10.98
C THR A 58 -11.71 6.58 -11.25
N ALA A 59 -11.90 7.41 -10.22
CA ALA A 59 -12.57 8.70 -10.38
C ALA A 59 -11.82 9.64 -11.34
N GLY A 60 -10.49 9.67 -11.23
CA GLY A 60 -9.64 10.42 -12.15
C GLY A 60 -9.72 9.93 -13.59
N SER A 61 -9.65 8.62 -13.77
CA SER A 61 -9.74 7.97 -15.09
C SER A 61 -11.04 8.33 -15.80
N LEU A 62 -12.16 8.37 -15.07
CA LEU A 62 -13.45 8.81 -15.59
C LEU A 62 -13.44 10.30 -15.98
N ALA A 63 -12.84 11.16 -15.15
CA ALA A 63 -12.78 12.60 -15.40
C ALA A 63 -11.91 12.98 -16.63
N VAL A 64 -10.93 12.14 -16.97
CA VAL A 64 -10.04 12.35 -18.14
C VAL A 64 -10.36 11.44 -19.33
N TRP A 65 -11.41 10.61 -19.23
CA TRP A 65 -11.66 9.51 -20.16
C TRP A 65 -11.81 9.95 -21.62
N GLU A 66 -12.48 11.07 -21.85
CA GLU A 66 -12.61 11.71 -23.17
C GLU A 66 -11.25 11.93 -23.84
N HIS A 67 -10.30 12.52 -23.12
CA HIS A 67 -8.97 12.82 -23.63
C HIS A 67 -8.16 11.54 -23.92
N ILE A 68 -8.33 10.51 -23.08
CA ILE A 68 -7.73 9.19 -23.33
C ILE A 68 -8.29 8.55 -24.60
N ILE A 69 -9.62 8.66 -24.82
CA ILE A 69 -10.27 8.15 -26.03
C ILE A 69 -9.78 8.89 -27.27
N ASN A 70 -9.67 10.22 -27.24
CA ASN A 70 -9.20 11.01 -28.39
C ASN A 70 -7.81 10.55 -28.84
N ILE A 71 -6.87 10.42 -27.90
CA ILE A 71 -5.53 9.89 -28.19
C ILE A 71 -5.62 8.47 -28.74
N ARG A 72 -6.40 7.59 -28.11
CA ARG A 72 -6.60 6.21 -28.57
C ARG A 72 -7.13 6.14 -30.01
N ASN A 73 -8.11 6.98 -30.35
CA ASN A 73 -8.68 7.06 -31.69
C ASN A 73 -7.65 7.57 -32.70
N GLY A 74 -6.82 8.53 -32.30
CA GLY A 74 -5.67 8.98 -33.07
C GLY A 74 -4.75 7.83 -33.47
N PHE A 75 -4.44 6.91 -32.54
CA PHE A 75 -3.61 5.72 -32.82
C PHE A 75 -4.29 4.65 -33.70
N GLN A 76 -5.56 4.81 -34.07
CA GLN A 76 -6.23 3.93 -35.05
C GLN A 76 -6.06 4.45 -36.48
N LYS A 77 -5.94 5.77 -36.67
CA LYS A 77 -5.82 6.43 -37.97
C LYS A 77 -4.59 6.01 -38.80
N PRO A 78 -3.41 5.71 -38.21
CA PRO A 78 -2.27 5.20 -38.96
C PRO A 78 -2.51 3.90 -39.75
N ALA A 79 -3.60 3.18 -39.48
CA ALA A 79 -4.00 2.02 -40.29
C ALA A 79 -4.32 2.39 -41.75
N ASP A 80 -4.81 3.61 -42.00
CA ASP A 80 -5.25 4.06 -43.33
C ASP A 80 -4.06 4.47 -44.23
N HIS A 81 -2.96 4.94 -43.62
CA HIS A 81 -1.75 5.38 -44.32
C HIS A 81 -0.47 4.85 -43.66
N ARG A 82 -0.35 3.51 -43.60
CA ARG A 82 0.74 2.83 -42.87
C ARG A 82 2.14 3.28 -43.29
N ASP A 83 2.44 3.30 -44.59
CA ASP A 83 3.78 3.61 -45.09
C ASP A 83 4.21 5.05 -44.73
N SER A 84 3.28 6.00 -44.86
CA SER A 84 3.51 7.40 -44.46
C SER A 84 3.78 7.52 -42.96
N TYR A 85 3.05 6.77 -42.13
CA TYR A 85 3.27 6.77 -40.69
C TYR A 85 4.61 6.13 -40.30
N ILE A 86 4.99 5.03 -40.95
CA ILE A 86 6.28 4.35 -40.71
C ILE A 86 7.44 5.31 -40.99
N LEU A 87 7.43 5.96 -42.16
CA LEU A 87 8.46 6.93 -42.52
C LEU A 87 8.55 8.08 -41.53
N LEU A 88 7.40 8.54 -41.03
CA LEU A 88 7.35 9.61 -40.04
C LEU A 88 7.89 9.17 -38.68
N CYS A 89 7.55 7.97 -38.22
CA CYS A 89 8.13 7.38 -37.03
C CYS A 89 9.66 7.24 -37.15
N GLU A 90 10.16 6.77 -38.29
CA GLU A 90 11.61 6.63 -38.55
C GLU A 90 12.33 7.99 -38.51
N LYS A 91 11.75 9.03 -39.12
CA LYS A 91 12.27 10.41 -39.08
C LYS A 91 12.41 10.94 -37.65
N HIS A 92 11.50 10.57 -36.77
CA HIS A 92 11.50 10.94 -35.34
C HIS A 92 12.23 9.92 -34.44
N GLY A 93 12.85 8.88 -35.01
CA GLY A 93 13.60 7.85 -34.27
C GLY A 93 12.73 6.91 -33.43
N LEU A 94 11.44 6.80 -33.74
CA LEU A 94 10.47 5.96 -33.04
C LEU A 94 10.13 4.70 -33.83
N LYS A 95 9.75 3.64 -33.12
CA LYS A 95 9.22 2.42 -33.76
C LYS A 95 7.71 2.59 -34.00
N PRO A 96 7.18 2.29 -35.20
CA PRO A 96 5.75 2.42 -35.47
C PRO A 96 4.91 1.58 -34.50
N ARG A 97 3.85 2.19 -33.95
CA ARG A 97 2.87 1.51 -33.09
C ARG A 97 1.46 1.82 -33.58
N TYR A 98 0.61 0.80 -33.56
CA TYR A 98 -0.77 0.87 -34.04
C TYR A 98 -1.70 0.38 -32.94
N GLY A 99 -2.89 0.98 -32.85
CA GLY A 99 -3.96 0.50 -32.00
C GLY A 99 -3.61 0.51 -30.51
N MET A 100 -4.08 1.52 -29.79
CA MET A 100 -3.96 1.52 -28.33
C MET A 100 -5.07 0.68 -27.69
N PHE A 101 -4.67 -0.29 -26.88
CA PHE A 101 -5.55 -0.94 -25.94
C PHE A 101 -5.48 -0.24 -24.58
N VAL A 102 -6.58 0.39 -24.19
CA VAL A 102 -6.79 0.90 -22.83
C VAL A 102 -7.78 -0.06 -22.17
N SER A 103 -7.35 -0.77 -21.13
CA SER A 103 -8.22 -1.72 -20.44
C SER A 103 -9.28 -0.97 -19.65
N GLY A 104 -10.53 -1.43 -19.75
CA GLY A 104 -11.60 -1.01 -18.84
C GLY A 104 -11.58 -1.74 -17.49
N TYR A 105 -10.63 -2.66 -17.28
CA TYR A 105 -10.62 -3.56 -16.12
C TYR A 105 -9.51 -3.30 -15.11
N SER A 106 -8.38 -2.72 -15.53
CA SER A 106 -7.21 -2.51 -14.66
C SER A 106 -6.47 -1.22 -14.99
N TRP A 107 -6.21 -0.38 -13.99
CA TRP A 107 -5.66 0.95 -14.21
C TRP A 107 -4.12 0.98 -14.36
N ASP A 108 -3.42 -0.07 -13.97
CA ASP A 108 -1.99 -0.24 -14.27
C ASP A 108 -1.73 -0.39 -15.78
N SER A 109 -2.60 -1.10 -16.49
CA SER A 109 -2.52 -1.25 -17.93
C SER A 109 -2.80 0.07 -18.63
N THR A 110 -3.75 0.87 -18.12
CA THR A 110 -3.98 2.24 -18.59
C THR A 110 -2.73 3.09 -18.41
N ARG A 111 -2.11 3.07 -17.22
CA ARG A 111 -0.85 3.78 -16.95
C ARG A 111 0.24 3.41 -17.95
N GLU A 112 0.47 2.12 -18.16
CA GLU A 112 1.51 1.63 -19.06
C GLU A 112 1.22 2.01 -20.53
N THR A 113 -0.04 1.94 -20.95
CA THR A 113 -0.48 2.39 -22.26
C THR A 113 -0.25 3.89 -22.44
N LEU A 114 -0.58 4.73 -21.45
CA LEU A 114 -0.35 6.17 -21.53
C LEU A 114 1.16 6.51 -21.63
N ARG A 115 2.00 5.87 -20.81
CA ARG A 115 3.46 6.02 -20.86
C ARG A 115 4.04 5.71 -22.24
N ARG A 116 3.51 4.68 -22.91
CA ARG A 116 3.95 4.29 -24.26
C ARG A 116 3.53 5.29 -25.33
N CYS A 117 2.49 6.07 -25.09
CA CYS A 117 1.87 6.93 -26.10
C CYS A 117 2.34 8.37 -26.05
N LEU A 118 2.69 8.89 -24.88
CA LEU A 118 3.24 10.24 -24.71
C LEU A 118 4.43 10.55 -25.64
N PRO A 119 5.39 9.62 -25.88
CA PRO A 119 6.49 9.89 -26.82
C PRO A 119 6.07 10.11 -28.28
N TYR A 120 4.86 9.68 -28.68
CA TYR A 120 4.40 9.79 -30.07
C TYR A 120 3.60 11.06 -30.34
N LYS A 121 3.48 11.98 -29.36
CA LYS A 121 2.71 13.23 -29.48
C LYS A 121 2.99 13.97 -30.79
N ASP A 122 4.25 14.29 -31.04
CA ASP A 122 4.65 15.11 -32.19
C ASP A 122 4.40 14.38 -33.51
N VAL A 123 4.78 13.10 -33.59
CA VAL A 123 4.56 12.26 -34.77
C VAL A 123 3.08 12.12 -35.09
N LEU A 124 2.26 11.85 -34.07
CA LEU A 124 0.83 11.59 -34.26
C LEU A 124 0.10 12.88 -34.66
N ASN A 125 0.44 14.02 -34.06
CA ASN A 125 -0.11 15.31 -34.45
C ASN A 125 0.31 15.72 -35.88
N GLU A 126 1.58 15.53 -36.27
CA GLU A 126 2.06 15.79 -37.64
C GLU A 126 1.37 14.87 -38.67
N PHE A 127 1.22 13.59 -38.35
CA PHE A 127 0.53 12.62 -39.20
C PHE A 127 -0.95 12.99 -39.40
N ILE A 128 -1.67 13.25 -38.30
CA ILE A 128 -3.09 13.60 -38.35
C ILE A 128 -3.30 14.92 -39.08
N GLY A 129 -2.50 15.95 -38.78
CA GLY A 129 -2.63 17.25 -39.46
C GLY A 129 -2.32 17.20 -40.97
N THR A 130 -1.56 16.20 -41.42
CA THR A 130 -1.27 16.01 -42.85
C THR A 130 -2.41 15.32 -43.59
N HIS A 131 -3.02 14.29 -43.00
CA HIS A 131 -4.00 13.43 -43.66
C HIS A 131 -5.46 13.84 -43.38
N TRP A 132 -5.72 14.49 -42.24
CA TRP A 132 -7.04 14.99 -41.82
C TRP A 132 -6.95 16.44 -41.30
N PRO A 133 -6.59 17.42 -42.14
CA PRO A 133 -6.41 18.82 -41.72
C PRO A 133 -7.72 19.46 -41.22
N ASP A 134 -8.87 18.96 -41.66
CA ASP A 134 -10.20 19.48 -41.32
C ASP A 134 -10.84 18.76 -40.10
N GLU A 135 -10.23 17.68 -39.57
CA GLU A 135 -10.73 16.96 -38.39
C GLU A 135 -9.87 17.25 -37.15
N GLU A 136 -10.45 17.86 -36.12
CA GLU A 136 -9.78 18.00 -34.82
C GLU A 136 -9.89 16.67 -34.03
N ILE A 137 -9.09 15.68 -34.41
CA ILE A 137 -9.11 14.33 -33.81
C ILE A 137 -8.42 14.31 -32.44
N ILE A 138 -7.29 15.03 -32.31
CA ILE A 138 -6.56 15.20 -31.05
C ILE A 138 -6.23 16.67 -30.88
N ALA A 139 -6.65 17.24 -29.76
CA ALA A 139 -6.32 18.60 -29.40
C ALA A 139 -5.05 18.64 -28.54
N GLU A 140 -4.32 19.76 -28.55
CA GLU A 140 -3.12 19.93 -27.72
C GLU A 140 -3.43 19.76 -26.21
N ARG A 141 -4.63 20.18 -25.79
CA ARG A 141 -5.15 19.98 -24.43
C ARG A 141 -5.25 18.50 -24.03
N ASP A 142 -5.49 17.59 -24.99
CA ASP A 142 -5.64 16.16 -24.70
C ASP A 142 -4.29 15.60 -24.21
N TRP A 143 -3.21 16.00 -24.87
CA TRP A 143 -1.85 15.63 -24.49
C TRP A 143 -1.44 16.23 -23.14
N GLU A 144 -1.77 17.50 -22.90
CA GLU A 144 -1.49 18.15 -21.62
C GLU A 144 -2.17 17.40 -20.47
N ILE A 145 -3.47 17.10 -20.61
CA ILE A 145 -4.25 16.40 -19.59
C ILE A 145 -3.73 14.99 -19.35
N VAL A 146 -3.49 14.23 -20.42
CA VAL A 146 -3.02 12.85 -20.32
C VAL A 146 -1.60 12.77 -19.76
N SER A 147 -0.72 13.73 -20.10
CA SER A 147 0.63 13.78 -19.55
C SER A 147 0.65 13.99 -18.04
N VAL A 148 -0.20 14.88 -17.52
CA VAL A 148 -0.31 15.09 -16.07
C VAL A 148 -0.97 13.90 -15.42
N PHE A 149 -2.04 13.37 -16.00
CA PHE A 149 -2.70 12.19 -15.46
C PHE A 149 -1.77 10.98 -15.36
N SER A 150 -0.88 10.78 -16.35
CA SER A 150 0.16 9.74 -16.28
C SER A 150 1.08 9.91 -15.08
N ARG A 151 1.43 11.14 -14.69
CA ARG A 151 2.24 11.40 -13.48
C ARG A 151 1.47 11.06 -12.20
N PHE A 152 0.17 11.33 -12.16
CA PHE A 152 -0.68 10.88 -11.05
C PHE A 152 -0.70 9.36 -10.96
N LEU A 153 -0.93 8.66 -12.08
CA LEU A 153 -0.94 7.21 -12.09
C LEU A 153 0.39 6.61 -11.59
N ASP A 154 1.51 7.26 -11.85
CA ASP A 154 2.83 6.80 -11.37
C ASP A 154 2.96 6.86 -9.86
N VAL A 155 2.60 7.99 -9.24
CA VAL A 155 2.66 8.15 -7.78
C VAL A 155 1.67 7.22 -7.08
N PHE A 156 0.47 7.06 -7.64
CA PHE A 156 -0.52 6.12 -7.12
C PHE A 156 -0.09 4.66 -7.31
N TYR A 157 0.57 4.34 -8.42
CA TYR A 157 1.10 2.99 -8.67
C TYR A 157 2.14 2.60 -7.63
N GLU A 158 3.13 3.46 -7.40
CA GLU A 158 4.15 3.22 -6.37
C GLU A 158 3.54 3.00 -4.99
N ALA A 159 2.53 3.82 -4.63
CA ALA A 159 1.83 3.67 -3.37
C ALA A 159 1.08 2.33 -3.27
N VAL A 160 0.31 1.97 -4.30
CA VAL A 160 -0.51 0.73 -4.34
C VAL A 160 0.36 -0.52 -4.39
N ASP A 161 1.44 -0.50 -5.16
CA ASP A 161 2.42 -1.58 -5.22
C ASP A 161 3.06 -1.81 -3.84
N CYS A 162 3.49 -0.73 -3.17
CA CYS A 162 4.04 -0.81 -1.82
C CYS A 162 3.04 -1.38 -0.80
N VAL A 163 1.77 -0.95 -0.83
CA VAL A 163 0.79 -1.40 0.18
C VAL A 163 0.19 -2.78 -0.08
N SER A 164 0.23 -3.25 -1.32
CA SER A 164 -0.28 -4.58 -1.69
C SER A 164 0.77 -5.68 -1.54
N ALA A 165 2.02 -5.33 -1.19
CA ALA A 165 3.07 -6.30 -0.91
C ALA A 165 2.70 -7.22 0.27
N ASN A 166 2.70 -8.54 0.02
CA ASN A 166 2.26 -9.55 0.99
C ASN A 166 3.36 -10.04 1.96
N TYR A 167 4.61 -9.64 1.75
CA TYR A 167 5.78 -10.16 2.48
C TYR A 167 6.77 -9.07 2.94
N TYR A 168 6.30 -7.82 2.95
CA TYR A 168 7.05 -6.68 3.46
C TYR A 168 6.11 -5.80 4.31
N PRO A 169 6.58 -5.13 5.38
CA PRO A 169 5.78 -4.22 6.20
C PRO A 169 5.10 -3.07 5.43
N SER A 170 3.88 -3.31 4.95
CA SER A 170 3.10 -2.33 4.20
C SER A 170 2.68 -1.10 5.02
N SER A 171 2.48 -1.25 6.33
CA SER A 171 2.04 -0.15 7.22
C SER A 171 3.14 0.89 7.49
N SER A 172 4.42 0.53 7.36
CA SER A 172 5.55 1.41 7.67
C SER A 172 5.74 2.54 6.63
N GLY A 173 5.47 2.25 5.35
CA GLY A 173 5.74 3.16 4.24
C GLY A 173 4.56 4.01 3.78
N ILE A 174 3.33 3.63 4.13
CA ILE A 174 2.12 4.27 3.57
C ILE A 174 2.03 5.77 3.86
N LEU A 175 2.49 6.24 5.02
CA LEU A 175 2.48 7.66 5.36
C LEU A 175 3.29 8.50 4.36
N LEU A 176 4.47 8.03 3.95
CA LEU A 176 5.31 8.70 2.95
C LEU A 176 4.55 8.83 1.61
N HIS A 177 3.90 7.75 1.18
CA HIS A 177 3.11 7.76 -0.05
C HIS A 177 1.89 8.70 0.03
N LEU A 178 1.19 8.76 1.17
CA LEU A 178 0.08 9.69 1.35
C LEU A 178 0.54 11.16 1.28
N VAL A 179 1.71 11.48 1.84
CA VAL A 179 2.30 12.83 1.74
C VAL A 179 2.67 13.16 0.29
N ASN A 180 3.28 12.22 -0.43
CA ASN A 180 3.62 12.42 -1.85
C ASN A 180 2.37 12.66 -2.71
N ILE A 181 1.29 11.91 -2.46
CA ILE A 181 0.01 12.10 -3.14
C ILE A 181 -0.60 13.46 -2.78
N ALA A 182 -0.64 13.83 -1.50
CA ALA A 182 -1.17 15.13 -1.05
C ALA A 182 -0.39 16.31 -1.65
N LYS A 183 0.94 16.20 -1.71
CA LYS A 183 1.80 17.19 -2.38
C LYS A 183 1.47 17.30 -3.86
N LEU A 184 1.29 16.17 -4.54
CA LEU A 184 0.92 16.15 -5.95
C LEU A 184 -0.43 16.87 -6.18
N PHE A 185 -1.44 16.63 -5.33
CA PHE A 185 -2.69 17.39 -5.41
C PHE A 185 -2.48 18.89 -5.23
N SER A 186 -1.68 19.28 -4.23
CA SER A 186 -1.38 20.69 -3.96
C SER A 186 -0.70 21.41 -5.13
N GLU A 187 0.16 20.72 -5.90
CA GLU A 187 0.85 21.29 -7.07
C GLU A 187 -0.13 21.64 -8.20
N TYR A 188 -1.20 20.85 -8.38
CA TYR A 188 -2.12 21.02 -9.51
C TYR A 188 -3.49 21.63 -9.15
N ARG A 189 -3.77 21.89 -7.87
CA ARG A 189 -5.04 22.46 -7.39
C ARG A 189 -5.42 23.79 -8.06
N GLY A 190 -4.42 24.61 -8.41
CA GLY A 190 -4.61 25.89 -9.09
C GLY A 190 -4.59 25.84 -10.62
N SER A 191 -4.51 24.65 -11.23
CA SER A 191 -4.43 24.54 -12.69
C SER A 191 -5.77 24.86 -13.35
N VAL A 192 -5.78 25.80 -14.30
CA VAL A 192 -6.99 26.21 -15.04
C VAL A 192 -7.56 25.07 -15.88
N VAL A 193 -6.70 24.20 -16.44
CA VAL A 193 -7.09 23.12 -17.36
C VAL A 193 -7.39 21.81 -16.61
N LEU A 194 -6.69 21.58 -15.50
CA LEU A 194 -6.68 20.29 -14.81
C LEU A 194 -7.39 20.32 -13.46
N GLY A 195 -7.61 21.51 -12.89
CA GLY A 195 -8.10 21.71 -11.54
C GLY A 195 -9.42 20.99 -11.29
N GLU A 196 -10.40 21.13 -12.18
CA GLU A 196 -11.71 20.46 -12.03
C GLU A 196 -11.59 18.93 -12.07
N LYS A 197 -10.76 18.38 -12.97
CA LYS A 197 -10.59 16.93 -13.13
C LYS A 197 -9.84 16.32 -11.93
N ILE A 198 -8.84 17.04 -11.42
CA ILE A 198 -8.04 16.64 -10.26
C ILE A 198 -8.83 16.82 -8.96
N ALA A 199 -9.69 17.83 -8.86
CA ALA A 199 -10.53 18.05 -7.68
C ALA A 199 -11.43 16.84 -7.37
N VAL A 200 -11.96 16.16 -8.39
CA VAL A 200 -12.76 14.94 -8.20
C VAL A 200 -11.93 13.79 -7.61
N MET A 201 -10.67 13.65 -8.02
CA MET A 201 -9.74 12.67 -7.43
C MET A 201 -9.37 13.03 -6.00
N GLU A 202 -9.11 14.31 -5.75
CA GLU A 202 -8.77 14.83 -4.43
C GLU A 202 -9.94 14.67 -3.45
N GLU A 203 -11.17 14.93 -3.87
CA GLU A 203 -12.37 14.72 -3.05
C GLU A 203 -12.49 13.26 -2.62
N LYS A 204 -12.23 12.31 -3.53
CA LYS A 204 -12.19 10.88 -3.19
C LYS A 204 -11.06 10.57 -2.22
N PHE A 205 -9.86 11.11 -2.45
CA PHE A 205 -8.73 10.91 -1.56
C PHE A 205 -9.03 11.39 -0.13
N LEU A 206 -9.56 12.61 0.00
CA LEU A 206 -9.92 13.19 1.29
C LEU A 206 -11.10 12.47 1.95
N LYS A 207 -12.02 11.85 1.21
CA LYS A 207 -13.05 10.98 1.80
C LYS A 207 -12.43 9.86 2.66
N HIS A 208 -11.28 9.32 2.26
CA HIS A 208 -10.61 8.24 2.97
C HIS A 208 -9.55 8.75 3.96
N TYR A 209 -8.89 9.87 3.64
CA TYR A 209 -7.70 10.36 4.34
C TYR A 209 -7.79 11.81 4.81
N GLU A 210 -9.00 12.37 5.02
CA GLU A 210 -9.16 13.69 5.67
C GLU A 210 -8.33 13.72 6.96
N LYS A 211 -8.40 12.63 7.73
CA LYS A 211 -7.51 12.34 8.85
C LYS A 211 -6.62 11.14 8.53
N ILE A 212 -5.33 11.27 8.83
CA ILE A 212 -4.37 10.17 8.72
C ILE A 212 -4.74 9.10 9.76
N PRO A 213 -4.87 7.82 9.38
CA PRO A 213 -5.09 6.73 10.34
C PRO A 213 -3.97 6.64 11.38
N ASP A 214 -4.34 6.55 12.66
CA ASP A 214 -3.38 6.53 13.77
C ASP A 214 -2.32 5.41 13.63
N LEU A 215 -2.74 4.26 13.11
CA LEU A 215 -1.86 3.12 12.82
C LEU A 215 -0.69 3.50 11.90
N TYR A 216 -0.94 4.33 10.87
CA TYR A 216 0.09 4.71 9.90
C TYR A 216 1.14 5.61 10.55
N CYS A 217 0.70 6.51 11.43
CA CYS A 217 1.59 7.34 12.23
C CYS A 217 2.42 6.48 13.20
N LEU A 218 1.78 5.57 13.94
CA LEU A 218 2.49 4.69 14.88
C LEU A 218 3.51 3.79 14.16
N ALA A 219 3.14 3.20 13.02
CA ALA A 219 4.06 2.41 12.22
C ALA A 219 5.24 3.26 11.70
N ALA A 220 4.98 4.47 11.20
CA ALA A 220 6.04 5.39 10.78
C ALA A 220 6.98 5.79 11.94
N ILE A 221 6.45 6.00 13.16
CA ILE A 221 7.27 6.30 14.35
C ILE A 221 8.21 5.14 14.69
N MET A 222 7.75 3.90 14.48
CA MET A 222 8.58 2.70 14.68
C MET A 222 9.59 2.49 13.55
N ASP A 223 9.57 3.28 12.47
CA ASP A 223 10.68 3.29 11.52
C ASP A 223 11.83 4.14 12.10
N PRO A 224 13.02 3.56 12.35
CA PRO A 224 14.14 4.27 12.95
C PRO A 224 14.72 5.36 12.04
N ARG A 225 14.34 5.40 10.76
CA ARG A 225 14.69 6.44 9.78
C ARG A 225 13.72 7.62 9.82
N ILE A 226 12.50 7.42 10.33
CA ILE A 226 11.45 8.45 10.43
C ILE A 226 11.35 8.96 11.87
N LYS A 227 11.11 8.06 12.84
CA LYS A 227 10.87 8.38 14.25
C LYS A 227 9.73 9.39 14.46
N LEU A 228 9.53 9.82 15.72
CA LEU A 228 8.49 10.80 16.05
C LEU A 228 8.66 12.11 15.29
N SER A 229 9.86 12.68 15.26
CA SER A 229 10.10 13.97 14.60
C SER A 229 9.87 13.91 13.08
N GLY A 230 10.23 12.82 12.42
CA GLY A 230 9.94 12.63 10.99
C GLY A 230 8.44 12.42 10.75
N CYS A 231 7.75 11.66 11.61
CA CYS A 231 6.31 11.47 11.53
C CYS A 231 5.57 12.80 11.69
N GLU A 232 5.97 13.63 12.66
CA GLU A 232 5.40 14.96 12.88
C GLU A 232 5.59 15.87 11.65
N CYS A 233 6.78 15.85 11.04
CA CYS A 233 7.08 16.58 9.81
C CYS A 233 6.21 16.11 8.62
N LEU A 234 6.05 14.79 8.45
CA LEU A 234 5.20 14.21 7.41
C LEU A 234 3.72 14.57 7.61
N MET A 235 3.22 14.49 8.85
CA MET A 235 1.87 14.89 9.20
C MET A 235 1.64 16.38 8.92
N GLU A 236 2.57 17.24 9.33
CA GLU A 236 2.49 18.68 9.08
C GLU A 236 2.43 18.97 7.57
N SER A 237 3.32 18.37 6.79
CA SER A 237 3.31 18.51 5.33
C SER A 237 2.01 18.01 4.71
N PHE A 238 1.46 16.89 5.18
CA PHE A 238 0.19 16.36 4.69
C PHE A 238 -0.94 17.38 4.87
N TYR A 239 -1.15 17.85 6.10
CA TYR A 239 -2.26 18.75 6.42
C TYR A 239 -2.10 20.14 5.79
N GLN A 240 -0.86 20.61 5.60
CA GLN A 240 -0.59 21.82 4.81
C GLN A 240 -0.98 21.64 3.34
N CYS A 241 -0.64 20.50 2.74
CA CYS A 241 -0.96 20.21 1.34
C CYS A 241 -2.46 20.06 1.10
N THR A 242 -3.23 19.46 2.02
CA THR A 242 -4.67 19.20 1.83
C THR A 242 -5.59 20.39 2.14
N ASP A 243 -5.07 21.51 2.64
CA ASP A 243 -5.83 22.67 3.14
C ASP A 243 -6.99 22.28 4.07
N SER A 244 -6.78 21.25 4.90
CA SER A 244 -7.81 20.70 5.79
C SER A 244 -8.03 21.62 7.00
N LYS A 245 -8.70 22.77 6.81
CA LYS A 245 -8.99 23.78 7.85
C LYS A 245 -9.75 23.25 9.08
N LYS A 246 -10.38 22.08 8.95
CA LYS A 246 -11.15 21.43 10.03
C LYS A 246 -10.30 20.67 11.04
N ILE A 247 -9.06 20.31 10.68
CA ILE A 247 -8.19 19.48 11.52
C ILE A 247 -7.04 20.32 12.03
N SER A 248 -6.87 20.36 13.34
CA SER A 248 -5.72 20.99 13.95
C SER A 248 -4.55 19.99 14.00
N PHE A 249 -3.47 20.32 13.28
CA PHE A 249 -2.23 19.54 13.33
C PHE A 249 -1.74 19.33 14.78
N GLU A 250 -1.79 20.37 15.62
CA GLU A 250 -1.35 20.28 17.02
C GLU A 250 -2.17 19.25 17.82
N GLN A 251 -3.49 19.21 17.61
CA GLN A 251 -4.37 18.25 18.28
C GLN A 251 -4.05 16.81 17.86
N GLU A 252 -3.84 16.58 16.56
CA GLU A 252 -3.45 15.26 16.05
C GLU A 252 -2.05 14.85 16.52
N ARG A 253 -1.09 15.78 16.55
CA ARG A 253 0.27 15.53 17.07
C ARG A 253 0.25 15.07 18.53
N MET A 254 -0.51 15.78 19.37
CA MET A 254 -0.66 15.43 20.78
C MET A 254 -1.37 14.08 20.94
N LYS A 255 -2.44 13.84 20.18
CA LYS A 255 -3.17 12.58 20.18
C LYS A 255 -2.26 11.39 19.84
N ILE A 256 -1.44 11.49 18.80
CA ILE A 256 -0.50 10.43 18.40
C ILE A 256 0.57 10.21 19.48
N SER A 257 1.08 11.28 20.09
CA SER A 257 2.05 11.17 21.18
C SER A 257 1.48 10.44 22.41
N ASP A 258 0.24 10.77 22.78
CA ASP A 258 -0.47 10.12 23.89
C ASP A 258 -0.75 8.64 23.58
N LEU A 259 -1.20 8.34 22.36
CA LEU A 259 -1.48 6.98 21.90
C LEU A 259 -0.22 6.12 21.84
N LEU A 260 0.90 6.68 21.39
CA LEU A 260 2.21 6.01 21.39
C LEU A 260 2.61 5.61 22.81
N ARG A 261 2.42 6.51 23.78
CA ARG A 261 2.73 6.25 25.19
C ARG A 261 1.79 5.22 25.79
N GLU A 262 0.50 5.29 25.49
CA GLU A 262 -0.52 4.32 25.91
C GLU A 262 -0.18 2.91 25.40
N MET A 263 0.14 2.79 24.11
CA MET A 263 0.54 1.53 23.50
C MET A 263 1.84 0.99 24.12
N TYR A 264 2.86 1.83 24.30
CA TYR A 264 4.09 1.41 24.98
C TYR A 264 3.82 0.87 26.39
N ASN A 265 2.98 1.55 27.19
CA ASN A 265 2.64 1.11 28.54
C ASN A 265 1.92 -0.25 28.54
N LEU A 266 1.03 -0.48 27.57
CA LEU A 266 0.38 -1.77 27.38
C LEU A 266 1.41 -2.87 27.13
N TYR A 267 2.33 -2.68 26.17
CA TYR A 267 3.36 -3.68 25.87
C TYR A 267 4.36 -3.87 27.01
N ALA A 268 4.74 -2.79 27.70
CA ALA A 268 5.62 -2.86 28.87
C ALA A 268 4.99 -3.69 29.99
N SER A 269 3.67 -3.58 30.19
CA SER A 269 2.95 -4.40 31.17
C SER A 269 2.99 -5.89 30.80
N MET A 270 2.73 -6.24 29.54
CA MET A 270 2.78 -7.61 29.03
C MET A 270 4.19 -8.21 29.12
N TYR A 271 5.21 -7.41 28.81
CA TYR A 271 6.61 -7.81 28.92
C TYR A 271 7.01 -8.11 30.36
N ARG A 272 6.61 -7.26 31.32
CA ARG A 272 6.85 -7.47 32.77
C ARG A 272 6.23 -8.77 33.26
N HIS A 273 4.98 -9.08 32.88
CA HIS A 273 4.33 -10.34 33.24
C HIS A 273 5.08 -11.56 32.71
N THR A 274 5.54 -11.50 31.45
CA THR A 274 6.31 -12.57 30.81
C THR A 274 7.66 -12.80 31.52
N GLN A 275 8.36 -11.74 31.92
CA GLN A 275 9.63 -11.85 32.62
C GLN A 275 9.49 -12.38 34.05
N GLN A 276 8.41 -12.05 34.76
CA GLN A 276 8.12 -12.61 36.08
C GLN A 276 7.84 -14.11 36.01
N SER A 277 7.13 -14.58 34.97
CA SER A 277 6.87 -16.00 34.73
C SER A 277 8.14 -16.80 34.40
N LYS A 278 9.14 -16.20 33.75
CA LYS A 278 10.44 -16.85 33.46
C LYS A 278 11.36 -16.95 34.68
N LYS A 279 11.23 -16.06 35.66
CA LYS A 279 12.05 -16.07 36.89
C LYS A 279 11.72 -17.20 37.85
N SER A 280 10.57 -17.87 37.71
CA SER A 280 10.18 -19.00 38.57
C SER A 280 10.74 -20.36 38.12
N SER A 281 11.48 -20.46 37.01
CA SER A 281 11.88 -21.75 36.41
C SER A 281 13.37 -21.97 36.09
N SER A 282 14.33 -21.24 36.68
CA SER A 282 15.76 -21.63 36.65
C SER A 282 16.48 -21.22 37.94
N CYS A 283 16.91 -22.15 38.80
CA CYS A 283 18.02 -23.10 38.74
C CYS A 283 19.39 -22.47 39.07
N SER A 284 20.05 -23.10 40.03
CA SER A 284 21.23 -22.67 40.77
C SER A 284 22.47 -22.67 39.87
N GLY A 285 22.81 -21.52 39.30
CA GLY A 285 24.01 -21.36 38.48
C GLY A 285 25.27 -21.13 39.30
N THR A 286 26.26 -22.01 39.12
CA THR A 286 27.65 -22.01 39.61
C THR A 286 28.49 -20.83 39.08
N GLY A 287 28.04 -19.59 39.32
CA GLY A 287 28.85 -18.40 39.12
C GLY A 287 29.60 -18.06 40.39
N GLY A 288 30.94 -18.01 40.35
CA GLY A 288 31.77 -17.66 41.51
C GLY A 288 31.32 -16.37 42.20
N PHE A 289 31.71 -16.19 43.46
CA PHE A 289 31.24 -15.11 44.35
C PHE A 289 31.22 -13.71 43.68
N ALA A 290 32.22 -13.38 42.86
CA ALA A 290 32.28 -12.12 42.11
C ALA A 290 31.09 -11.94 41.13
N TRP A 291 30.71 -12.97 40.38
CA TRP A 291 29.53 -12.94 39.51
C TRP A 291 28.24 -12.84 40.31
N SER A 292 28.18 -13.46 41.50
CA SER A 292 27.02 -13.31 42.39
C SER A 292 26.86 -11.89 42.94
N LEU A 293 27.97 -11.16 43.18
CA LEU A 293 27.94 -9.75 43.58
C LEU A 293 27.51 -8.84 42.43
N ILE A 294 28.01 -9.08 41.22
CA ILE A 294 27.62 -8.34 40.01
C ILE A 294 26.14 -8.57 39.70
N SER A 295 25.66 -9.83 39.79
CA SER A 295 24.25 -10.17 39.59
C SER A 295 23.35 -9.57 40.67
N ARG A 296 23.77 -9.52 41.95
CA ARG A 296 23.04 -8.81 43.01
C ARG A 296 23.01 -7.30 42.80
N LYS A 297 24.10 -6.70 42.30
CA LYS A 297 24.14 -5.27 41.97
C LYS A 297 23.25 -4.96 40.78
N LYS A 298 23.29 -5.77 39.70
CA LYS A 298 22.38 -5.70 38.54
C LYS A 298 20.91 -5.93 38.90
N GLN A 299 20.60 -6.81 39.86
CA GLN A 299 19.23 -6.99 40.36
C GLN A 299 18.76 -5.82 41.23
N LYS A 300 19.66 -5.21 42.03
CA LYS A 300 19.36 -4.01 42.82
C LYS A 300 19.27 -2.72 41.98
N THR A 301 19.98 -2.66 40.86
CA THR A 301 19.89 -1.58 39.86
C THR A 301 18.98 -1.97 38.68
N GLY A 302 18.22 -3.06 38.80
CA GLY A 302 17.50 -3.66 37.70
C GLY A 302 16.31 -2.81 37.26
N ASP A 303 16.47 -2.14 36.12
CA ASP A 303 15.46 -1.95 35.07
C ASP A 303 14.16 -1.20 35.41
N LEU A 304 14.05 -0.60 36.60
CA LEU A 304 12.83 0.11 37.02
C LEU A 304 12.71 1.54 36.46
N ASP A 305 13.77 2.11 35.88
CA ASP A 305 13.84 3.54 35.47
C ASP A 305 14.26 3.76 34.00
N PHE A 306 14.50 2.71 33.22
CA PHE A 306 14.84 2.87 31.80
C PHE A 306 13.56 3.11 30.98
N ASP A 307 13.31 4.37 30.61
CA ASP A 307 12.29 4.73 29.64
C ASP A 307 12.81 4.42 28.23
N GLU A 308 12.64 3.16 27.82
CA GLU A 308 13.01 2.62 26.51
C GLU A 308 12.45 3.48 25.36
N LEU A 309 11.19 3.92 25.47
CA LEU A 309 10.54 4.79 24.50
C LEU A 309 11.26 6.14 24.40
N ALA A 310 11.48 6.82 25.54
CA ALA A 310 12.21 8.10 25.51
C ALA A 310 13.64 7.95 24.98
N PHE A 311 14.31 6.83 25.26
CA PHE A 311 15.65 6.55 24.72
C PHE A 311 15.61 6.37 23.20
N TYR A 312 14.67 5.59 22.67
CA TYR A 312 14.47 5.42 21.23
C TYR A 312 14.19 6.77 20.54
N LEU A 313 13.28 7.58 21.07
CA LEU A 313 12.90 8.86 20.48
C LEU A 313 14.04 9.89 20.49
N LYS A 314 14.95 9.84 21.46
CA LYS A 314 16.11 10.75 21.55
C LYS A 314 17.34 10.25 20.79
N SER A 315 17.43 8.95 20.53
CA SER A 315 18.54 8.38 19.76
C SER A 315 18.51 8.90 18.31
N PRO A 316 19.67 9.03 17.64
CA PRO A 316 19.73 9.56 16.27
C PRO A 316 18.96 8.68 15.29
N HIS A 317 18.50 9.28 14.18
CA HIS A 317 17.91 8.54 13.07
C HIS A 317 18.94 7.59 12.46
N THR A 318 18.45 6.46 11.94
CA THR A 318 19.26 5.57 11.11
C THR A 318 19.31 6.14 9.70
N PHE A 319 20.51 6.18 9.10
CA PHE A 319 20.74 6.74 7.75
C PHE A 319 21.10 5.66 6.71
N GLU A 320 20.68 4.41 6.95
CA GLU A 320 20.88 3.33 5.99
C GLU A 320 20.06 3.63 4.72
N ASP A 321 20.67 3.35 3.55
CA ASP A 321 20.06 3.59 2.25
C ASP A 321 18.67 2.94 2.15
N ILE A 322 17.75 3.59 1.44
CA ILE A 322 16.36 3.14 1.30
C ILE A 322 16.30 1.77 0.60
N GLU A 323 17.24 1.51 -0.32
CA GLU A 323 17.34 0.23 -1.02
C GLU A 323 17.93 -0.86 -0.13
N GLY A 324 17.10 -1.85 0.19
CA GLY A 324 17.53 -3.04 0.93
C GLY A 324 17.48 -2.92 2.46
N PHE A 325 16.95 -1.81 3.00
CA PHE A 325 16.71 -1.70 4.44
C PHE A 325 15.57 -2.62 4.89
N ASP A 326 15.91 -3.67 5.63
CA ASP A 326 14.94 -4.56 6.25
C ASP A 326 14.61 -4.09 7.68
N ILE A 327 13.50 -3.37 7.79
CA ILE A 327 13.01 -2.81 9.06
C ILE A 327 12.71 -3.89 10.11
N LEU A 328 12.27 -5.08 9.71
CA LEU A 328 11.99 -6.17 10.67
C LEU A 328 13.29 -6.76 11.20
N MET A 329 14.28 -6.95 10.33
CA MET A 329 15.61 -7.41 10.74
C MET A 329 16.31 -6.37 11.61
N TRP A 330 16.11 -5.07 11.35
CA TRP A 330 16.60 -4.01 12.22
C TRP A 330 16.03 -4.15 13.64
N TRP A 331 14.71 -4.26 13.78
CA TRP A 331 14.07 -4.45 15.10
C TRP A 331 14.48 -5.74 15.78
N CYS A 332 14.67 -6.82 15.04
CA CYS A 332 15.18 -8.08 15.57
C CYS A 332 16.59 -7.92 16.16
N ASN A 333 17.49 -7.20 15.47
CA ASN A 333 18.83 -6.92 15.96
C ASN A 333 18.83 -5.98 17.18
N GLN A 334 17.82 -5.14 17.30
CA GLN A 334 17.66 -4.14 18.35
C GLN A 334 16.86 -4.63 19.57
N GLU A 335 16.33 -5.87 19.54
CA GLU A 335 15.51 -6.44 20.62
C GLU A 335 16.22 -6.48 21.98
N SER A 336 17.55 -6.64 21.99
CA SER A 336 18.32 -6.63 23.24
C SER A 336 18.37 -5.27 23.95
N VAL A 337 18.22 -4.18 23.18
CA VAL A 337 18.20 -2.79 23.68
C VAL A 337 16.78 -2.32 23.88
N TYR A 338 15.87 -2.71 22.99
CA TYR A 338 14.49 -2.26 22.93
C TYR A 338 13.49 -3.44 22.93
N PRO A 339 13.41 -4.24 24.01
CA PRO A 339 12.59 -5.44 24.02
C PRO A 339 11.08 -5.16 23.95
N VAL A 340 10.61 -4.05 24.55
CA VAL A 340 9.18 -3.70 24.53
C VAL A 340 8.79 -3.13 23.17
N LEU A 341 9.58 -2.19 22.66
CA LEU A 341 9.36 -1.55 21.36
C LEU A 341 9.54 -2.54 20.21
N ALA A 342 10.47 -3.50 20.27
CA ALA A 342 10.61 -4.51 19.23
C ALA A 342 9.33 -5.37 19.10
N SER A 343 8.70 -5.73 20.22
CA SER A 343 7.40 -6.42 20.20
C SER A 343 6.30 -5.53 19.64
N MET A 344 6.29 -4.25 20.01
CA MET A 344 5.31 -3.27 19.53
C MET A 344 5.45 -3.01 18.01
N ALA A 345 6.69 -2.87 17.53
CA ALA A 345 7.03 -2.64 16.13
C ALA A 345 6.60 -3.82 15.26
N ARG A 346 6.94 -5.05 15.68
CA ARG A 346 6.54 -6.27 14.97
C ARG A 346 5.04 -6.29 14.72
N ASP A 347 4.27 -6.05 15.78
CA ASP A 347 2.82 -6.15 15.71
C ASP A 347 2.22 -5.03 14.83
N LEU A 348 2.75 -3.79 14.90
CA LEU A 348 2.36 -2.67 14.01
C LEU A 348 2.70 -2.94 12.53
N PHE A 349 3.86 -3.54 12.26
CA PHE A 349 4.34 -3.82 10.90
C PHE A 349 3.68 -5.03 10.24
N THR A 350 3.23 -5.97 11.05
CA THR A 350 2.48 -7.13 10.55
C THR A 350 1.04 -6.82 10.18
N THR A 351 0.51 -5.64 10.53
CA THR A 351 -0.82 -5.22 10.09
C THR A 351 -0.83 -4.94 8.58
N PRO A 352 -1.51 -5.77 7.76
CA PRO A 352 -1.59 -5.52 6.33
C PRO A 352 -2.49 -4.32 6.09
N VAL A 353 -2.05 -3.31 5.33
CA VAL A 353 -2.93 -2.17 5.00
C VAL A 353 -3.74 -2.39 3.73
N SER A 354 -3.59 -3.55 3.07
CA SER A 354 -4.38 -3.97 1.93
C SER A 354 -5.04 -5.34 2.16
N THR A 355 -6.25 -5.51 1.65
CA THR A 355 -6.96 -6.79 1.54
C THR A 355 -6.74 -7.46 0.18
N LEU A 356 -6.13 -6.76 -0.77
CA LEU A 356 -5.95 -7.21 -2.14
C LEU A 356 -4.52 -7.72 -2.33
N ALA A 357 -4.39 -8.85 -3.02
CA ALA A 357 -3.11 -9.27 -3.56
C ALA A 357 -2.64 -8.29 -4.65
N PRO A 358 -1.31 -8.21 -4.91
CA PRO A 358 -0.75 -7.32 -5.93
C PRO A 358 -1.43 -7.45 -7.30
N ASP A 359 -1.72 -8.69 -7.72
CA ASP A 359 -2.37 -8.98 -9.02
C ASP A 359 -3.82 -8.46 -9.13
N CYS A 360 -4.44 -8.07 -8.00
CA CYS A 360 -5.81 -7.53 -7.97
C CYS A 360 -5.86 -6.06 -7.52
N ALA A 361 -4.75 -5.51 -6.99
CA ALA A 361 -4.69 -4.17 -6.42
C ALA A 361 -4.97 -3.07 -7.45
N PHE A 362 -4.73 -3.37 -8.73
CA PHE A 362 -4.90 -2.47 -9.86
C PHE A 362 -6.23 -2.63 -10.60
N ASP A 363 -7.06 -3.62 -10.24
CA ASP A 363 -8.33 -3.83 -10.93
C ASP A 363 -9.36 -2.76 -10.51
N ILE A 364 -10.13 -2.27 -11.48
CA ILE A 364 -11.23 -1.32 -11.28
C ILE A 364 -12.40 -2.02 -10.58
N ASN A 365 -12.62 -3.31 -10.88
CA ASN A 365 -13.57 -4.18 -10.19
C ASN A 365 -12.85 -5.45 -9.70
N PRO A 366 -12.12 -5.36 -8.58
CA PRO A 366 -11.37 -6.49 -8.05
C PRO A 366 -12.30 -7.61 -7.59
N GLU A 367 -13.54 -7.31 -7.19
CA GLU A 367 -14.52 -8.33 -6.80
C GLU A 367 -14.87 -9.27 -7.95
N ARG A 368 -14.89 -8.78 -9.19
CA ARG A 368 -15.10 -9.64 -10.36
C ARG A 368 -13.97 -10.66 -10.49
N LYS A 369 -12.71 -10.23 -10.41
CA LYS A 369 -11.55 -11.13 -10.54
C LYS A 369 -11.37 -12.00 -9.31
N ILE A 370 -11.67 -11.49 -8.13
CA ILE A 370 -11.78 -12.30 -6.92
C ILE A 370 -12.87 -13.33 -7.13
N ARG A 371 -14.05 -13.00 -7.67
CA ARG A 371 -15.16 -13.95 -7.91
C ARG A 371 -14.86 -14.95 -9.04
N ASP A 372 -14.24 -14.52 -10.12
CA ASP A 372 -13.80 -15.36 -11.25
C ASP A 372 -12.63 -16.25 -10.85
N LYS A 373 -11.72 -15.81 -9.95
CA LYS A 373 -10.75 -16.69 -9.28
C LYS A 373 -11.39 -17.49 -8.12
N SER A 374 -12.53 -17.04 -7.61
CA SER A 374 -13.33 -17.68 -6.57
C SER A 374 -14.43 -18.54 -7.17
N TYR A 375 -14.06 -19.40 -8.11
CA TYR A 375 -14.71 -20.72 -8.26
C TYR A 375 -14.63 -21.58 -6.97
N HIS A 376 -14.09 -21.02 -5.88
CA HIS A 376 -13.97 -21.66 -4.57
C HIS A 376 -14.67 -20.92 -3.43
N LEU A 377 -15.81 -20.25 -3.67
CA LEU A 377 -16.71 -19.87 -2.56
C LEU A 377 -17.27 -21.09 -1.78
N ILE A 378 -16.84 -22.30 -2.13
CA ILE A 378 -16.79 -23.47 -1.25
C ILE A 378 -15.39 -24.12 -1.37
N LEU A 379 -14.32 -23.47 -0.89
CA LEU A 379 -13.12 -24.23 -0.51
C LEU A 379 -13.58 -25.22 0.58
N ASP A 380 -13.74 -26.49 0.22
CA ASP A 380 -13.88 -27.57 1.20
C ASP A 380 -12.71 -27.49 2.19
N LYS A 381 -12.90 -28.03 3.40
CA LYS A 381 -11.91 -28.03 4.49
C LYS A 381 -10.50 -28.40 3.98
N THR A 382 -10.44 -29.35 3.05
CA THR A 382 -9.23 -29.84 2.37
C THR A 382 -8.47 -28.74 1.63
N MET A 383 -9.16 -27.91 0.84
CA MET A 383 -8.51 -26.84 0.08
C MET A 383 -7.96 -25.75 1.01
N ARG A 384 -8.65 -25.43 2.13
CA ARG A 384 -8.15 -24.44 3.10
C ARG A 384 -6.91 -24.95 3.80
N MET A 385 -6.90 -26.23 4.17
CA MET A 385 -5.73 -26.91 4.72
C MET A 385 -4.57 -26.90 3.73
N TYR A 386 -4.84 -27.21 2.45
CA TYR A 386 -3.83 -27.16 1.39
C TYR A 386 -3.24 -25.75 1.23
N ALA A 387 -4.08 -24.70 1.18
CA ALA A 387 -3.62 -23.33 1.09
C ALA A 387 -2.73 -22.93 2.28
N CYS A 388 -3.15 -23.25 3.52
CA CYS A 388 -2.34 -23.01 4.72
C CYS A 388 -1.02 -23.79 4.69
N LEU A 389 -1.05 -25.07 4.28
CA LEU A 389 0.12 -25.94 4.26
C LEU A 389 1.12 -25.52 3.16
N LYS A 390 0.62 -25.14 1.98
CA LYS A 390 1.43 -24.59 0.89
C LYS A 390 2.13 -23.31 1.34
N ASP A 391 1.40 -22.39 1.97
CA ASP A 391 2.00 -21.16 2.48
C ASP A 391 3.03 -21.45 3.58
N TRP A 392 2.74 -22.37 4.52
CA TRP A 392 3.68 -22.81 5.56
C TRP A 392 5.01 -23.33 4.97
N PHE A 393 4.95 -24.23 3.99
CA PHE A 393 6.16 -24.74 3.34
C PHE A 393 6.90 -23.66 2.54
N ASN A 394 6.18 -22.69 1.97
CA ASN A 394 6.80 -21.55 1.32
C ASN A 394 7.53 -20.64 2.32
N VAL A 395 6.98 -20.43 3.53
CA VAL A 395 7.67 -19.72 4.63
C VAL A 395 8.97 -20.43 4.96
N GLU A 396 8.88 -21.74 5.22
CA GLU A 396 10.02 -22.57 5.62
C GLU A 396 11.16 -22.52 4.58
N ARG A 397 10.79 -22.51 3.30
CA ARG A 397 11.73 -22.43 2.18
C ARG A 397 12.16 -20.99 1.83
N ARG A 398 11.58 -19.97 2.45
CA ARG A 398 11.74 -18.55 2.07
C ARG A 398 11.48 -18.31 0.58
N THR A 399 10.45 -18.98 0.04
CA THR A 399 9.99 -18.87 -1.35
C THR A 399 8.65 -18.17 -1.50
N GLN A 400 8.08 -17.67 -0.39
CA GLN A 400 6.90 -16.82 -0.40
C GLN A 400 7.06 -15.62 -1.34
N GLY A 401 6.02 -15.33 -2.13
CA GLY A 401 6.01 -14.21 -3.08
C GLY A 401 6.83 -14.40 -4.36
N LYS A 402 7.62 -15.47 -4.47
CA LYS A 402 8.24 -15.86 -5.74
C LYS A 402 7.17 -16.51 -6.61
N ARG A 403 6.91 -15.94 -7.79
CA ARG A 403 6.05 -16.59 -8.79
C ARG A 403 6.66 -17.95 -9.14
N ASP A 404 5.83 -18.98 -9.13
CA ASP A 404 6.24 -20.33 -9.50
C ASP A 404 6.48 -20.35 -11.02
N PRO A 405 7.73 -20.57 -11.48
CA PRO A 405 8.06 -20.51 -12.90
C PRO A 405 7.34 -21.59 -13.74
N TYR A 406 6.75 -22.62 -13.11
CA TYR A 406 6.04 -23.69 -13.80
C TYR A 406 4.52 -23.45 -13.92
N TYR A 407 3.98 -22.39 -13.31
CA TYR A 407 2.53 -22.10 -13.33
C TYR A 407 2.09 -21.18 -14.48
N GLU A 408 3.00 -20.54 -15.22
CA GLU A 408 2.65 -19.64 -16.33
C GLU A 408 2.43 -20.37 -17.67
N ASP A 409 3.00 -21.57 -17.86
CA ASP A 409 2.96 -22.27 -19.16
C ASP A 409 1.61 -22.97 -19.47
N GLU A 410 0.72 -23.17 -18.49
CA GLU A 410 -0.53 -23.92 -18.72
C GLU A 410 -1.80 -23.06 -18.81
N TRP A 411 -1.76 -21.75 -18.50
CA TRP A 411 -2.98 -20.93 -18.40
C TRP A 411 -3.06 -19.74 -19.36
N TRP A 412 -1.98 -19.43 -20.07
CA TRP A 412 -1.98 -18.37 -21.09
C TRP A 412 -2.15 -18.90 -22.52
N CYS A 413 -1.86 -20.18 -22.78
CA CYS A 413 -2.01 -20.75 -24.12
C CYS A 413 -3.48 -21.04 -24.49
N ASP A 414 -4.33 -21.42 -23.53
CA ASP A 414 -5.71 -21.84 -23.82
C ASP A 414 -6.68 -20.66 -24.04
N PHE A 415 -6.33 -19.43 -23.64
CA PHE A 415 -7.21 -18.27 -23.77
C PHE A 415 -7.07 -17.52 -25.11
N GLU A 416 -6.00 -17.75 -25.87
CA GLU A 416 -5.85 -17.19 -27.22
C GLU A 416 -6.36 -18.15 -28.32
N GLU A 417 -6.43 -19.46 -28.07
CA GLU A 417 -6.96 -20.43 -29.05
C GLU A 417 -8.50 -20.43 -29.15
N GLU A 418 -9.25 -20.20 -28.06
CA GLU A 418 -10.73 -20.15 -28.10
C GLU A 418 -11.29 -18.90 -28.80
N ARG A 419 -10.46 -17.90 -29.16
CA ARG A 419 -10.93 -16.67 -29.82
C ARG A 419 -10.73 -16.65 -31.33
N LEU A 420 -10.04 -17.66 -31.87
CA LEU A 420 -9.82 -17.84 -33.31
C LEU A 420 -10.81 -18.84 -33.95
N SER A 421 -11.63 -19.55 -33.16
CA SER A 421 -12.65 -20.47 -33.69
C SER A 421 -14.02 -19.85 -33.96
N ASP A 422 -14.28 -18.62 -33.50
CA ASP A 422 -15.61 -17.97 -33.64
C ASP A 422 -15.70 -17.01 -34.84
N PHE A 423 -14.81 -17.14 -35.83
CA PHE A 423 -14.84 -16.37 -37.09
C PHE A 423 -14.86 -17.22 -38.37
N GLU A 424 -15.13 -18.53 -38.27
CA GLU A 424 -15.50 -19.35 -39.41
C GLU A 424 -16.84 -20.05 -39.14
N ASP A 425 -17.94 -19.33 -39.35
CA ASP A 425 -19.16 -19.81 -40.03
C ASP A 425 -20.15 -18.66 -40.31
#